data_AF-A0A0J8RPL9-F1
#
_entry.id   AF-A0A0J8RPL9-F1
#
_cell.length_a   1.000
_cell.length_b   1.000
_cell.length_c   1.000
_cell.angle_alpha   90.00
_cell.angle_beta   90.00
_cell.angle_gamma   90.00
#
_symmetry.space_group_name_H-M   'P 1'
#
loop_
_entity.id
_entity.type
_entity.pdbx_description
1 polymer ?
#
loop_
_entity_poly.entity_id
_entity_poly.type
_entity_poly.pdbx_seq_one_letter_code
_entity_poly.pdbx_strand_id
1 'polypeptide(L)'
;MEESSKPIAKPEVAEPPPDVVVTPCDPWARPYYFEKGFRRVAPYHYTYNTYCKERWRGRGLLDIFTTEFRDRPAEYYRAAIESGHVTINGKPGGVDSKVKNGDVVSHTLHRHEPPVTSLPIGVIHEDDEMIVIDKPAGVPVHPAGRYNYNSIIEIMRAERGHGFNPLPCNRLDRLTSGVMFIGKDPKAAERISHGLRARTMQKEYIARVKGKFPDGIILCDQPMLKISHQLGLNRVRASGKEAKSKFRRLAYYPATAVKKASSSEDDPATPPATLADDVPLDFGNNGKATISPPEDEGYSIVHCLPLTGRTHQLRVHLQFLGHPITNDPIYSNRRVFGRNLGKADNTGEHDQEIMARLSRMGKTETADTVGDFGFKYETFQNPPPEHMTKGGDPNVINDLLAREHDQMVNDYLRRKGEKMSGKKCETCGTDLYTDPGVHELGIFLHAVSYADLAGDWKYRSKMPNWAMPPEGVDGPTSVPEWTEEGEDIIIGGGRADGDAALVEGIGTLSISEMMSRDKSESGNIAAGAGG
;
A
#
# COMPACT_ATOMS: atom_id res chain seq x y z
N MET A 1 -26.40 67.08 -0.16
CA MET A 1 -25.64 65.83 -0.24
C MET A 1 -26.48 64.88 -1.08
N GLU A 2 -26.28 64.89 -2.39
CA GLU A 2 -26.91 63.95 -3.32
C GLU A 2 -26.07 62.68 -3.33
N GLU A 3 -26.57 61.62 -2.71
CA GLU A 3 -25.93 60.32 -2.71
C GLU A 3 -26.37 59.57 -3.97
N SER A 4 -25.45 59.51 -4.94
CA SER A 4 -25.60 58.80 -6.21
C SER A 4 -25.86 57.31 -5.96
N SER A 5 -27.11 56.88 -6.18
CA SER A 5 -27.50 55.47 -6.17
C SER A 5 -26.87 54.75 -7.37
N LYS A 6 -25.80 53.98 -7.13
CA LYS A 6 -25.25 53.06 -8.14
C LYS A 6 -26.32 52.02 -8.49
N PRO A 7 -26.57 51.73 -9.78
CA PRO A 7 -27.49 50.69 -10.17
C PRO A 7 -26.97 49.32 -9.71
N ILE A 8 -27.83 48.55 -9.04
CA ILE A 8 -27.61 47.16 -8.68
C ILE A 8 -27.40 46.39 -9.98
N ALA A 9 -26.23 45.77 -10.15
CA ALA A 9 -25.94 44.92 -11.31
C ALA A 9 -27.00 43.82 -11.38
N LYS A 10 -27.62 43.65 -12.56
CA LYS A 10 -28.56 42.54 -12.81
C LYS A 10 -27.86 41.24 -12.42
N PRO A 11 -28.54 40.29 -11.73
CA PRO A 11 -27.97 38.99 -11.47
C PRO A 11 -27.55 38.38 -12.81
N GLU A 12 -26.26 38.08 -12.91
CA GLU A 12 -25.67 37.41 -14.06
C GLU A 12 -26.46 36.12 -14.27
N VAL A 13 -27.17 36.03 -15.40
CA VAL A 13 -27.92 34.83 -15.76
C VAL A 13 -26.86 33.74 -15.92
N ALA A 14 -26.81 32.81 -14.97
CA ALA A 14 -25.85 31.72 -15.01
C ALA A 14 -26.00 31.00 -16.35
N GLU A 15 -24.93 31.02 -17.16
CA GLU A 15 -24.93 30.29 -18.43
C GLU A 15 -25.25 28.81 -18.14
N PRO A 16 -26.06 28.16 -19.00
CA PRO A 16 -26.35 26.74 -18.84
C PRO A 16 -25.03 25.96 -18.84
N PRO A 17 -24.90 24.92 -17.98
CA PRO A 17 -23.67 24.15 -17.91
C PRO A 17 -23.37 23.55 -19.29
N PRO A 18 -22.08 23.48 -19.68
CA PRO A 18 -21.70 22.91 -20.97
C PRO A 18 -22.17 21.46 -21.10
N ASP A 19 -22.58 21.08 -22.32
CA ASP A 19 -23.04 19.73 -22.61
C ASP A 19 -21.93 18.70 -22.31
N VAL A 20 -22.30 17.61 -21.66
CA VAL A 20 -21.39 16.49 -21.37
C VAL A 20 -21.85 15.23 -22.07
N VAL A 21 -20.90 14.44 -22.56
CA VAL A 21 -21.22 13.09 -23.03
C VAL A 21 -21.48 12.22 -21.81
N VAL A 22 -22.60 11.50 -21.85
CA VAL A 22 -22.95 10.50 -20.84
C VAL A 22 -22.37 9.16 -21.25
N THR A 23 -22.00 8.34 -20.26
CA THR A 23 -21.57 6.97 -20.49
C THR A 23 -22.57 6.24 -21.39
N PRO A 24 -22.14 5.64 -22.52
CA PRO A 24 -23.05 5.01 -23.49
C PRO A 24 -23.94 3.93 -22.89
N CYS A 25 -23.45 3.24 -21.87
CA CYS A 25 -24.22 2.30 -21.06
C CYS A 25 -23.70 2.31 -19.62
N ASP A 26 -24.57 2.58 -18.64
CA ASP A 26 -24.26 2.32 -17.22
C ASP A 26 -24.93 1.01 -16.82
N PRO A 27 -24.24 -0.14 -16.92
CA PRO A 27 -24.85 -1.43 -16.63
C PRO A 27 -25.31 -1.52 -15.17
N TRP A 28 -26.59 -1.86 -14.99
CA TRP A 28 -27.17 -2.21 -13.70
C TRP A 28 -27.96 -3.54 -13.83
N ALA A 29 -27.76 -4.56 -12.99
CA ALA A 29 -26.73 -4.64 -11.95
C ALA A 29 -25.31 -4.50 -12.50
N ARG A 30 -24.36 -4.08 -11.65
CA ARG A 30 -22.94 -3.99 -12.04
C ARG A 30 -22.48 -5.35 -12.58
N PRO A 31 -21.67 -5.39 -13.65
CA PRO A 31 -21.34 -6.64 -14.34
C PRO A 31 -20.24 -7.42 -13.60
N TYR A 32 -20.43 -7.66 -12.31
CA TYR A 32 -19.52 -8.45 -11.50
C TYR A 32 -19.63 -9.92 -11.85
N TYR A 33 -18.49 -10.60 -11.87
CA TYR A 33 -18.41 -12.04 -11.85
C TYR A 33 -17.25 -12.47 -10.97
N PHE A 34 -17.34 -13.68 -10.42
CA PHE A 34 -16.36 -14.21 -9.47
C PHE A 34 -15.67 -15.41 -10.07
N GLU A 35 -14.33 -15.40 -10.05
CA GLU A 35 -13.52 -16.46 -10.62
C GLU A 35 -12.23 -16.58 -9.81
N LYS A 36 -11.90 -17.80 -9.34
CA LYS A 36 -10.62 -18.11 -8.66
C LYS A 36 -10.30 -17.17 -7.48
N GLY A 37 -11.31 -16.83 -6.66
CA GLY A 37 -11.14 -15.94 -5.51
C GLY A 37 -11.00 -14.44 -5.86
N PHE A 38 -11.27 -14.07 -7.12
CA PHE A 38 -11.28 -12.68 -7.56
C PHE A 38 -12.70 -12.18 -7.84
N ARG A 39 -12.95 -10.93 -7.49
CA ARG A 39 -14.05 -10.13 -8.02
C ARG A 39 -13.58 -9.45 -9.30
N ARG A 40 -14.23 -9.77 -10.40
CA ARG A 40 -13.98 -9.23 -11.74
C ARG A 40 -15.16 -8.37 -12.18
N VAL A 41 -14.88 -7.51 -13.14
CA VAL A 41 -15.87 -6.63 -13.78
C VAL A 41 -15.80 -6.92 -15.28
N ALA A 42 -16.92 -7.27 -15.91
CA ALA A 42 -16.94 -7.45 -17.36
C ALA A 42 -16.62 -6.10 -18.02
N PRO A 43 -15.82 -6.07 -19.10
CA PRO A 43 -15.48 -4.83 -19.79
C PRO A 43 -16.72 -4.02 -20.18
N TYR A 44 -16.64 -2.70 -20.04
CA TYR A 44 -17.76 -1.80 -20.25
C TYR A 44 -17.29 -0.45 -20.80
N HIS A 45 -18.19 0.29 -21.45
CA HIS A 45 -17.88 1.64 -21.87
C HIS A 45 -18.06 2.60 -20.71
N TYR A 46 -17.15 3.55 -20.56
CA TYR A 46 -17.20 4.57 -19.52
C TYR A 46 -16.77 5.93 -20.08
N THR A 47 -17.50 6.98 -19.71
CA THR A 47 -17.15 8.35 -20.10
C THR A 47 -16.62 9.13 -18.91
N TYR A 48 -15.37 9.58 -19.02
CA TYR A 48 -14.81 10.56 -18.09
C TYR A 48 -15.19 11.97 -18.52
N ASN A 49 -15.70 12.76 -17.58
CA ASN A 49 -15.97 14.17 -17.77
C ASN A 49 -15.09 15.00 -16.84
N THR A 50 -14.34 15.95 -17.39
CA THR A 50 -13.51 16.85 -16.59
C THR A 50 -13.55 18.27 -17.14
N TYR A 51 -13.78 19.23 -16.25
CA TYR A 51 -13.58 20.64 -16.57
C TYR A 51 -12.12 20.93 -16.90
N CYS A 52 -11.91 21.87 -17.82
CA CYS A 52 -10.62 22.40 -18.21
C CYS A 52 -9.84 22.84 -16.96
N LYS A 53 -8.63 22.32 -16.82
CA LYS A 53 -7.70 22.77 -15.78
C LYS A 53 -6.95 24.01 -16.28
N GLU A 54 -6.49 24.84 -15.35
CA GLU A 54 -5.73 26.05 -15.69
C GLU A 54 -4.54 25.75 -16.60
N ARG A 55 -3.76 24.71 -16.28
CA ARG A 55 -2.61 24.24 -17.07
C ARG A 55 -2.96 23.64 -18.45
N TRP A 56 -4.24 23.50 -18.78
CA TRP A 56 -4.71 23.00 -20.09
C TRP A 56 -5.17 24.12 -21.02
N ARG A 57 -5.42 25.32 -20.48
CA ARG A 57 -5.94 26.45 -21.24
C ARG A 57 -5.02 26.79 -22.41
N GLY A 58 -5.58 26.84 -23.62
CA GLY A 58 -4.83 27.14 -24.85
C GLY A 58 -3.96 25.99 -25.38
N ARG A 59 -3.99 24.81 -24.75
CA ARG A 59 -3.30 23.60 -25.24
C ARG A 59 -4.21 22.77 -26.13
N GLY A 60 -3.61 22.04 -27.07
CA GLY A 60 -4.33 21.13 -27.97
C GLY A 60 -4.74 19.85 -27.24
N LEU A 61 -5.84 19.22 -27.66
CA LEU A 61 -6.33 17.99 -27.05
C LEU A 61 -5.25 16.90 -26.99
N LEU A 62 -4.55 16.62 -28.09
CA LEU A 62 -3.57 15.53 -28.11
C LEU A 62 -2.40 15.78 -27.15
N ASP A 63 -1.93 17.03 -27.07
CA ASP A 63 -0.88 17.44 -26.12
C ASP A 63 -1.35 17.25 -24.67
N ILE A 64 -2.57 17.67 -24.34
CA ILE A 64 -3.17 17.44 -23.02
C ILE A 64 -3.23 15.94 -22.72
N PHE A 65 -3.79 15.14 -23.63
CA PHE A 65 -3.96 13.71 -23.41
C PHE A 65 -2.63 12.97 -23.21
N THR A 66 -1.63 13.23 -24.05
CA THR A 66 -0.33 12.56 -23.99
C THR A 66 0.53 12.96 -22.78
N THR A 67 0.39 14.20 -22.29
CA THR A 67 1.20 14.69 -21.17
C THR A 67 0.58 14.39 -19.80
N GLU A 68 -0.76 14.49 -19.70
CA GLU A 68 -1.52 14.38 -18.45
C GLU A 68 -2.04 12.96 -18.20
N PHE A 69 -2.41 12.23 -19.27
CA PHE A 69 -2.98 10.89 -19.18
C PHE A 69 -2.03 9.89 -19.82
N ARG A 70 -1.20 9.23 -19.01
CA ARG A 70 -0.13 8.33 -19.50
C ARG A 70 -0.50 6.86 -19.44
N ASP A 71 -1.80 6.58 -19.30
CA ASP A 71 -2.29 5.20 -19.21
C ASP A 71 -2.22 4.52 -20.59
N ARG A 72 -2.35 5.29 -21.67
CA ARG A 72 -2.36 4.80 -23.05
C ARG A 72 -1.29 5.49 -23.91
N PRO A 73 -0.84 4.84 -25.00
CA PRO A 73 0.12 5.45 -25.92
C PRO A 73 -0.51 6.61 -26.71
N ALA A 74 0.33 7.48 -27.29
CA ALA A 74 -0.13 8.68 -27.98
C ALA A 74 -1.02 8.36 -29.20
N GLU A 75 -0.73 7.25 -29.87
CA GLU A 75 -1.47 6.74 -31.02
C GLU A 75 -2.92 6.41 -30.65
N TYR A 76 -3.15 5.86 -29.46
CA TYR A 76 -4.49 5.60 -28.94
C TYR A 76 -5.28 6.91 -28.79
N TYR A 77 -4.67 7.93 -28.15
CA TYR A 77 -5.36 9.20 -27.91
C TYR A 77 -5.65 9.96 -29.20
N ARG A 78 -4.71 9.93 -30.16
CA ARG A 78 -4.94 10.49 -31.49
C ARG A 78 -6.16 9.84 -32.16
N ALA A 79 -6.20 8.51 -32.21
CA ALA A 79 -7.32 7.78 -32.79
C ALA A 79 -8.64 8.06 -32.07
N ALA A 80 -8.63 8.15 -30.73
CA ALA A 80 -9.81 8.46 -29.93
C ALA A 80 -10.35 9.88 -30.21
N ILE A 81 -9.47 10.86 -30.40
CA ILE A 81 -9.86 12.23 -30.78
C ILE A 81 -10.44 12.24 -32.20
N GLU A 82 -9.74 11.66 -33.17
CA GLU A 82 -10.14 11.64 -34.59
C GLU A 82 -11.46 10.88 -34.82
N SER A 83 -11.73 9.84 -34.02
CA SER A 83 -12.98 9.08 -34.06
C SER A 83 -14.12 9.68 -33.23
N GLY A 84 -13.91 10.83 -32.58
CA GLY A 84 -14.93 11.53 -31.81
C GLY A 84 -15.24 10.94 -30.42
N HIS A 85 -14.43 9.99 -29.94
CA HIS A 85 -14.52 9.47 -28.57
C HIS A 85 -14.03 10.47 -27.52
N VAL A 86 -13.29 11.50 -27.95
CA VAL A 86 -12.95 12.68 -27.16
C VAL A 86 -13.70 13.89 -27.70
N THR A 87 -14.42 14.58 -26.81
CA THR A 87 -15.23 15.75 -27.17
C THR A 87 -14.93 16.93 -26.24
N ILE A 88 -15.14 18.14 -26.74
CA ILE A 88 -15.18 19.38 -25.94
C ILE A 88 -16.62 19.87 -25.94
N ASN A 89 -17.23 19.99 -24.76
CA ASN A 89 -18.63 20.40 -24.58
C ASN A 89 -19.59 19.58 -25.47
N GLY A 90 -19.44 18.25 -25.44
CA GLY A 90 -20.25 17.31 -26.23
C GLY A 90 -19.94 17.24 -27.74
N LYS A 91 -19.07 18.11 -28.27
CA LYS A 91 -18.75 18.17 -29.71
C LYS A 91 -17.39 17.55 -30.00
N PRO A 92 -17.26 16.71 -31.05
CA PRO A 92 -15.97 16.16 -31.47
C PRO A 92 -14.94 17.26 -31.74
N GLY A 93 -13.73 17.11 -31.20
CA GLY A 93 -12.60 18.00 -31.44
C GLY A 93 -11.56 17.35 -32.36
N GLY A 94 -10.69 18.17 -32.95
CA GLY A 94 -9.47 17.71 -33.61
C GLY A 94 -8.29 17.62 -32.64
N VAL A 95 -7.21 16.99 -33.06
CA VAL A 95 -5.98 16.80 -32.24
C VAL A 95 -5.41 18.11 -31.71
N ASP A 96 -5.55 19.20 -32.48
CA ASP A 96 -5.06 20.54 -32.14
C ASP A 96 -6.15 21.46 -31.56
N SER A 97 -7.38 20.96 -31.36
CA SER A 97 -8.46 21.75 -30.77
C SER A 97 -8.05 22.27 -29.40
N LYS A 98 -8.11 23.60 -29.24
CA LYS A 98 -7.66 24.29 -28.04
C LYS A 98 -8.75 24.27 -26.97
N VAL A 99 -8.40 23.80 -25.78
CA VAL A 99 -9.31 23.80 -24.63
C VAL A 99 -9.28 25.17 -23.94
N LYS A 100 -10.47 25.70 -23.61
CA LYS A 100 -10.67 27.02 -22.99
C LYS A 100 -11.16 26.88 -21.56
N ASN A 101 -11.04 27.95 -20.79
CA ASN A 101 -11.61 28.00 -19.45
C ASN A 101 -13.13 27.78 -19.52
N GLY A 102 -13.68 26.96 -18.63
CA GLY A 102 -15.09 26.59 -18.63
C GLY A 102 -15.43 25.36 -19.47
N ASP A 103 -14.59 24.97 -20.43
CA ASP A 103 -14.84 23.77 -21.24
C ASP A 103 -14.87 22.50 -20.40
N VAL A 104 -15.72 21.55 -20.78
CA VAL A 104 -15.68 20.17 -20.32
C VAL A 104 -15.13 19.28 -21.42
N VAL A 105 -14.07 18.55 -21.09
CA VAL A 105 -13.52 17.51 -21.94
C VAL A 105 -14.14 16.18 -21.52
N SER A 106 -14.78 15.50 -22.46
CA SER A 106 -15.30 14.14 -22.29
C SER A 106 -14.43 13.15 -23.04
N HIS A 107 -14.16 11.99 -22.43
CA HIS A 107 -13.46 10.88 -23.08
C HIS A 107 -14.18 9.57 -22.78
N THR A 108 -14.76 8.97 -23.82
CA THR A 108 -15.42 7.67 -23.77
C THR A 108 -14.41 6.58 -24.15
N LEU A 109 -14.24 5.59 -23.29
CA LEU A 109 -13.33 4.46 -23.53
C LEU A 109 -13.97 3.14 -23.13
N HIS A 110 -13.44 2.06 -23.69
CA HIS A 110 -13.74 0.70 -23.25
C HIS A 110 -12.81 0.32 -22.08
N ARG A 111 -13.39 0.23 -20.88
CA ARG A 111 -12.67 0.07 -19.62
C ARG A 111 -12.45 -1.41 -19.28
N HIS A 112 -11.25 -1.70 -18.80
CA HIS A 112 -10.84 -3.01 -18.27
C HIS A 112 -10.30 -2.79 -16.88
N GLU A 113 -11.08 -3.17 -15.86
CA GLU A 113 -10.63 -3.04 -14.48
C GLU A 113 -9.78 -4.24 -14.07
N PRO A 114 -8.64 -4.01 -13.39
CA PRO A 114 -7.92 -5.11 -12.76
C PRO A 114 -8.83 -5.81 -11.74
N PRO A 115 -8.75 -7.15 -11.62
CA PRO A 115 -9.49 -7.87 -10.61
C PRO A 115 -9.03 -7.47 -9.20
N VAL A 116 -9.93 -7.59 -8.24
CA VAL A 116 -9.65 -7.41 -6.81
C VAL A 116 -10.06 -8.67 -6.04
N THR A 117 -9.71 -8.77 -4.76
CA THR A 117 -10.15 -9.91 -3.95
C THR A 117 -11.67 -10.05 -3.95
N SER A 118 -12.17 -11.29 -3.95
CA SER A 118 -13.60 -11.59 -3.80
C SER A 118 -14.07 -11.58 -2.35
N LEU A 119 -13.18 -11.33 -1.38
CA LEU A 119 -13.55 -11.30 0.03
C LEU A 119 -14.69 -10.30 0.28
N PRO A 120 -15.69 -10.66 1.11
CA PRO A 120 -16.79 -9.77 1.43
C PRO A 120 -16.29 -8.55 2.22
N ILE A 121 -17.03 -7.44 2.12
CA ILE A 121 -16.80 -6.28 2.97
C ILE A 121 -17.45 -6.60 4.32
N GLY A 122 -16.63 -6.87 5.35
CA GLY A 122 -17.12 -7.16 6.68
C GLY A 122 -17.79 -5.94 7.29
N VAL A 123 -18.92 -6.10 7.98
CA VAL A 123 -19.55 -5.05 8.78
C VAL A 123 -19.23 -5.32 10.25
N ILE A 124 -18.52 -4.39 10.88
CA ILE A 124 -18.18 -4.42 12.30
C ILE A 124 -19.32 -3.84 13.12
N HIS A 125 -19.89 -2.73 12.65
CA HIS A 125 -20.98 -2.02 13.29
C HIS A 125 -21.82 -1.29 12.24
N GLU A 126 -23.11 -1.15 12.49
CA GLU A 126 -24.01 -0.38 11.66
C GLU A 126 -25.13 0.23 12.50
N ASP A 127 -25.32 1.54 12.38
CA ASP A 127 -26.40 2.31 12.99
C ASP A 127 -27.05 3.24 11.95
N ASP A 128 -27.92 4.16 12.37
CA ASP A 128 -28.62 5.08 11.46
C ASP A 128 -27.70 6.07 10.74
N GLU A 129 -26.54 6.39 11.32
CA GLU A 129 -25.64 7.43 10.84
C GLU A 129 -24.46 6.87 10.03
N MET A 130 -23.96 5.67 10.40
CA MET A 130 -22.75 5.11 9.85
C MET A 130 -22.72 3.59 9.77
N ILE A 131 -21.75 3.11 8.99
CA ILE A 131 -21.34 1.72 8.90
C ILE A 131 -19.83 1.69 9.15
N VAL A 132 -19.40 0.89 10.12
CA VAL A 132 -18.00 0.58 10.34
C VAL A 132 -17.72 -0.75 9.66
N ILE A 133 -16.81 -0.74 8.70
CA ILE A 133 -16.45 -1.91 7.91
C ILE A 133 -15.06 -2.43 8.29
N ASP A 134 -14.86 -3.73 8.11
CA ASP A 134 -13.54 -4.33 7.97
C ASP A 134 -13.18 -4.41 6.49
N LYS A 135 -12.36 -3.47 6.02
CA LYS A 135 -12.00 -3.36 4.60
C LYS A 135 -11.08 -4.53 4.21
N PRO A 136 -11.44 -5.36 3.21
CA PRO A 136 -10.52 -6.36 2.70
C PRO A 136 -9.31 -5.69 2.01
N ALA A 137 -8.14 -6.32 2.09
CA ALA A 137 -6.97 -5.87 1.35
C ALA A 137 -7.20 -6.03 -0.16
N GLY A 138 -6.58 -5.16 -0.97
CA GLY A 138 -6.58 -5.28 -2.42
C GLY A 138 -7.69 -4.51 -3.12
N VAL A 139 -8.70 -4.04 -2.37
CA VAL A 139 -9.81 -3.22 -2.88
C VAL A 139 -9.55 -1.73 -2.58
N PRO A 140 -9.55 -0.83 -3.58
CA PRO A 140 -9.45 0.60 -3.34
C PRO A 140 -10.75 1.16 -2.74
N VAL A 141 -10.64 2.21 -1.93
CA VAL A 141 -11.81 2.78 -1.23
C VAL A 141 -12.80 3.44 -2.20
N HIS A 142 -12.29 4.25 -3.13
CA HIS A 142 -13.08 5.00 -4.10
C HIS A 142 -12.57 4.73 -5.52
N PRO A 143 -13.40 4.97 -6.55
CA PRO A 143 -12.96 4.96 -7.95
C PRO A 143 -11.70 5.79 -8.12
N ALA A 144 -10.62 5.16 -8.57
CA ALA A 144 -9.31 5.78 -8.71
C ALA A 144 -8.45 5.01 -9.72
N GLY A 145 -7.78 5.74 -10.61
CA GLY A 145 -6.93 5.14 -11.65
C GLY A 145 -7.70 4.12 -12.49
N ARG A 146 -7.19 2.88 -12.54
CA ARG A 146 -7.77 1.76 -13.30
C ARG A 146 -9.01 1.15 -12.64
N TYR A 147 -9.31 1.48 -11.38
CA TYR A 147 -10.45 0.92 -10.63
C TYR A 147 -11.63 1.89 -10.58
N ASN A 148 -12.84 1.38 -10.81
CA ASN A 148 -14.09 2.10 -10.68
C ASN A 148 -15.13 1.23 -9.96
N TYR A 149 -15.76 0.26 -10.64
CA TYR A 149 -16.68 -0.68 -10.00
C TYR A 149 -15.96 -1.56 -8.98
N ASN A 150 -14.70 -1.94 -9.23
CA ASN A 150 -13.86 -2.59 -8.21
C ASN A 150 -13.33 -1.57 -7.17
N SER A 151 -14.24 -0.90 -6.47
CA SER A 151 -13.96 -0.04 -5.31
C SER A 151 -14.99 -0.30 -4.19
N ILE A 152 -14.61 -0.05 -2.93
CA ILE A 152 -15.50 -0.26 -1.78
C ILE A 152 -16.84 0.47 -1.97
N ILE A 153 -16.82 1.72 -2.44
CA ILE A 153 -18.02 2.52 -2.70
C ILE A 153 -18.95 1.84 -3.70
N GLU A 154 -18.44 1.45 -4.88
CA GLU A 154 -19.28 0.87 -5.94
C GLU A 154 -19.69 -0.57 -5.64
N ILE A 155 -18.87 -1.33 -4.91
CA ILE A 155 -19.25 -2.66 -4.41
C ILE A 155 -20.40 -2.53 -3.41
N MET A 156 -20.28 -1.66 -2.41
CA MET A 156 -21.35 -1.46 -1.42
C MET A 156 -22.62 -0.88 -2.06
N ARG A 157 -22.50 0.04 -3.03
CA ARG A 157 -23.65 0.55 -3.79
C ARG A 157 -24.33 -0.58 -4.56
N ALA A 158 -23.59 -1.46 -5.22
CA ALA A 158 -24.16 -2.60 -5.93
C ALA A 158 -24.83 -3.60 -4.99
N GLU A 159 -24.24 -3.87 -3.83
CA GLU A 159 -24.75 -4.82 -2.84
C GLU A 159 -26.00 -4.29 -2.10
N ARG A 160 -26.10 -2.96 -1.89
CA ARG A 160 -27.20 -2.33 -1.13
C ARG A 160 -28.22 -1.60 -2.00
N GLY A 161 -28.02 -1.56 -3.31
CA GLY A 161 -28.94 -0.96 -4.28
C GLY A 161 -28.59 0.48 -4.67
N HIS A 162 -29.13 0.90 -5.81
CA HIS A 162 -28.82 2.19 -6.47
C HIS A 162 -29.06 3.41 -5.57
N GLY A 163 -30.03 3.36 -4.65
CA GLY A 163 -30.33 4.45 -3.72
C GLY A 163 -29.33 4.62 -2.59
N PHE A 164 -28.44 3.65 -2.36
CA PHE A 164 -27.44 3.71 -1.32
C PHE A 164 -26.18 4.46 -1.79
N ASN A 165 -25.82 5.54 -1.10
CA ASN A 165 -24.64 6.33 -1.40
C ASN A 165 -23.63 6.28 -0.24
N PRO A 166 -22.67 5.34 -0.26
CA PRO A 166 -21.69 5.22 0.81
C PRO A 166 -20.71 6.41 0.79
N LEU A 167 -20.57 7.09 1.93
CA LEU A 167 -19.69 8.25 2.09
C LEU A 167 -18.47 7.90 2.95
N PRO A 168 -17.29 7.61 2.38
CA PRO A 168 -16.12 7.23 3.16
C PRO A 168 -15.63 8.39 4.06
N CYS A 169 -15.49 8.15 5.36
CA CYS A 169 -15.03 9.16 6.32
C CYS A 169 -13.50 9.12 6.53
N ASN A 170 -12.89 7.96 6.32
CA ASN A 170 -11.44 7.76 6.21
C ASN A 170 -11.09 6.97 4.95
N ARG A 171 -9.80 6.91 4.64
CA ARG A 171 -9.27 6.09 3.55
C ARG A 171 -8.10 5.26 4.04
N LEU A 172 -8.14 3.97 3.74
CA LEU A 172 -6.99 3.08 3.79
C LEU A 172 -6.42 2.93 2.37
N ASP A 173 -5.12 2.66 2.26
CA ASP A 173 -4.51 2.34 0.97
C ASP A 173 -5.15 1.07 0.40
N ARG A 174 -5.08 0.88 -0.93
CA ARG A 174 -5.65 -0.31 -1.61
C ARG A 174 -5.18 -1.61 -0.93
N LEU A 175 -3.89 -1.71 -0.65
CA LEU A 175 -3.25 -2.92 -0.10
C LEU A 175 -3.46 -3.11 1.40
N THR A 176 -3.88 -2.06 2.12
CA THR A 176 -4.09 -2.10 3.56
C THR A 176 -5.49 -2.63 3.86
N SER A 177 -5.62 -3.50 4.85
CA SER A 177 -6.91 -4.00 5.36
C SER A 177 -7.29 -3.34 6.68
N GLY A 178 -8.52 -3.54 7.14
CA GLY A 178 -8.94 -3.16 8.50
C GLY A 178 -10.04 -2.11 8.56
N VAL A 179 -10.22 -1.58 9.77
CA VAL A 179 -11.34 -0.71 10.16
C VAL A 179 -11.43 0.55 9.28
N MET A 180 -12.62 0.79 8.72
CA MET A 180 -12.96 2.00 7.97
C MET A 180 -14.40 2.43 8.24
N PHE A 181 -14.66 3.73 8.17
CA PHE A 181 -15.97 4.33 8.41
C PHE A 181 -16.61 4.77 7.11
N ILE A 182 -17.89 4.43 6.95
CA ILE A 182 -18.76 4.85 5.86
C ILE A 182 -19.96 5.57 6.49
N GLY A 183 -20.09 6.87 6.26
CA GLY A 183 -21.30 7.60 6.62
C GLY A 183 -22.44 7.25 5.68
N LYS A 184 -23.66 7.19 6.24
CA LYS A 184 -24.92 7.04 5.48
C LYS A 184 -25.50 8.39 5.06
N ASP A 185 -25.16 9.44 5.79
CA ASP A 185 -25.58 10.83 5.55
C ASP A 185 -24.37 11.78 5.46
N PRO A 186 -24.42 12.83 4.62
CA PRO A 186 -23.35 13.83 4.52
C PRO A 186 -22.93 14.47 5.85
N LYS A 187 -23.88 14.79 6.74
CA LYS A 187 -23.59 15.44 8.04
C LYS A 187 -22.84 14.50 8.98
N ALA A 188 -23.29 13.25 9.10
CA ALA A 188 -22.61 12.21 9.86
C ALA A 188 -21.21 11.94 9.30
N ALA A 189 -21.11 11.79 7.99
CA ALA A 189 -19.82 11.60 7.33
C ALA A 189 -18.85 12.74 7.63
N GLU A 190 -19.33 13.99 7.60
CA GLU A 190 -18.52 15.17 7.92
C GLU A 190 -18.09 15.19 9.40
N ARG A 191 -18.98 14.89 10.34
CA ARG A 191 -18.65 14.82 11.78
C ARG A 191 -17.55 13.78 12.06
N ILE A 192 -17.71 12.56 11.54
CA ILE A 192 -16.71 11.48 11.73
C ILE A 192 -15.39 11.88 11.07
N SER A 193 -15.44 12.39 9.84
CA SER A 193 -14.25 12.87 9.13
C SER A 193 -13.55 14.01 9.87
N HIS A 194 -14.32 14.88 10.54
CA HIS A 194 -13.77 15.95 11.36
C HIS A 194 -13.06 15.39 12.59
N GLY A 195 -13.66 14.48 13.35
CA GLY A 195 -12.99 13.85 14.50
C GLY A 195 -11.64 13.21 14.14
N LEU A 196 -11.60 12.51 13.00
CA LEU A 196 -10.36 11.96 12.44
C LEU A 196 -9.31 13.01 12.10
N ARG A 197 -9.72 14.17 11.56
CA ARG A 197 -8.81 15.30 11.23
C ARG A 197 -8.36 16.05 12.47
N ALA A 198 -9.26 16.22 13.44
CA ALA A 198 -9.01 16.87 14.72
C ALA A 198 -8.16 16.02 15.68
N ARG A 199 -7.88 14.76 15.32
CA ARG A 199 -7.08 13.80 16.10
C ARG A 199 -7.73 13.47 17.45
N THR A 200 -9.06 13.47 17.51
CA THR A 200 -9.81 13.06 18.70
C THR A 200 -9.96 11.55 18.80
N MET A 201 -9.41 10.79 17.84
CA MET A 201 -9.51 9.34 17.76
C MET A 201 -8.12 8.72 17.80
N GLN A 202 -7.96 7.70 18.64
CA GLN A 202 -6.83 6.80 18.62
C GLN A 202 -6.98 5.78 17.50
N LYS A 203 -5.90 5.54 16.76
CA LYS A 203 -5.86 4.57 15.66
C LYS A 203 -4.79 3.55 15.96
N GLU A 204 -5.13 2.28 15.91
CA GLU A 204 -4.20 1.19 16.16
C GLU A 204 -4.07 0.32 14.91
N TYR A 205 -2.85 -0.10 14.62
CA TYR A 205 -2.51 -0.95 13.49
C TYR A 205 -1.64 -2.11 13.95
N ILE A 206 -1.60 -3.17 13.16
CA ILE A 206 -0.62 -4.25 13.28
C ILE A 206 0.14 -4.40 11.97
N ALA A 207 1.43 -4.71 12.07
CA ALA A 207 2.31 -4.89 10.93
C ALA A 207 3.23 -6.12 11.10
N ARG A 208 3.50 -6.83 10.00
CA ARG A 208 4.59 -7.83 9.94
C ARG A 208 5.79 -7.19 9.26
N VAL A 209 6.91 -7.12 9.99
CA VAL A 209 8.11 -6.40 9.57
C VAL A 209 9.32 -7.33 9.47
N LYS A 210 10.30 -6.98 8.63
CA LYS A 210 11.55 -7.74 8.49
C LYS A 210 12.41 -7.63 9.75
N GLY A 211 13.02 -8.75 10.14
CA GLY A 211 13.96 -8.80 11.25
C GLY A 211 13.32 -8.77 12.63
N LYS A 212 14.17 -8.78 13.65
CA LYS A 212 13.77 -8.64 15.06
C LYS A 212 13.58 -7.16 15.39
N PHE A 213 12.33 -6.70 15.48
CA PHE A 213 12.03 -5.33 15.91
C PHE A 213 12.49 -5.12 17.37
N PRO A 214 12.97 -3.92 17.75
CA PRO A 214 13.40 -3.65 19.12
C PRO A 214 12.30 -3.88 20.17
N ASP A 215 12.71 -4.21 21.40
CA ASP A 215 11.83 -4.24 22.56
C ASP A 215 11.50 -2.83 23.06
N GLY A 216 10.42 -2.72 23.86
CA GLY A 216 9.94 -1.44 24.39
C GLY A 216 9.03 -0.68 23.42
N ILE A 217 8.68 0.56 23.80
CA ILE A 217 7.94 1.47 22.93
C ILE A 217 8.95 2.30 22.14
N ILE A 218 8.90 2.20 20.81
CA ILE A 218 9.74 2.99 19.92
C ILE A 218 8.91 4.16 19.38
N LEU A 219 9.26 5.40 19.74
CA LEU A 219 8.68 6.61 19.18
C LEU A 219 9.52 7.09 17.99
N CYS A 220 9.00 6.94 16.78
CA CYS A 220 9.60 7.55 15.59
C CYS A 220 9.02 8.94 15.35
N ASP A 221 9.82 9.97 15.62
CA ASP A 221 9.49 11.39 15.38
C ASP A 221 10.31 11.92 14.20
N GLN A 222 9.86 11.58 13.00
CA GLN A 222 10.57 11.86 11.76
C GLN A 222 9.63 12.49 10.73
N PRO A 223 9.88 13.74 10.31
CA PRO A 223 9.05 14.43 9.33
C PRO A 223 9.09 13.74 7.96
N MET A 224 8.00 13.84 7.22
CA MET A 224 7.83 13.14 5.94
C MET A 224 7.49 14.10 4.80
N LEU A 225 8.16 13.90 3.67
CA LEU A 225 7.91 14.63 2.43
C LEU A 225 7.47 13.68 1.32
N LYS A 226 6.49 14.12 0.53
CA LYS A 226 6.13 13.46 -0.72
C LYS A 226 7.12 13.88 -1.80
N ILE A 227 8.04 12.99 -2.16
CA ILE A 227 9.08 13.28 -3.15
C ILE A 227 8.61 13.03 -4.58
N SER A 228 7.62 12.17 -4.79
CA SER A 228 6.99 11.96 -6.10
C SER A 228 5.48 11.85 -5.98
N HIS A 229 4.78 12.82 -6.56
CA HIS A 229 3.33 12.78 -6.68
C HIS A 229 2.86 11.66 -7.61
N GLN A 230 3.63 11.40 -8.67
CA GLN A 230 3.30 10.39 -9.68
C GLN A 230 3.42 8.97 -9.15
N LEU A 231 4.47 8.71 -8.35
CA LEU A 231 4.74 7.38 -7.78
C LEU A 231 4.09 7.18 -6.41
N GLY A 232 3.45 8.21 -5.85
CA GLY A 232 2.94 8.17 -4.48
C GLY A 232 4.03 7.96 -3.42
N LEU A 233 5.28 8.32 -3.74
CA LEU A 233 6.45 8.02 -2.92
C LEU A 233 6.66 9.10 -1.86
N ASN A 234 6.64 8.68 -0.60
CA ASN A 234 6.98 9.51 0.56
C ASN A 234 8.26 9.00 1.21
N ARG A 235 9.09 9.91 1.74
CA ARG A 235 10.34 9.61 2.46
C ARG A 235 10.52 10.52 3.68
N VAL A 236 11.34 10.10 4.63
CA VAL A 236 11.74 10.95 5.77
C VAL A 236 12.61 12.09 5.27
N ARG A 237 12.21 13.34 5.56
CA ARG A 237 12.94 14.55 5.15
C ARG A 237 12.75 15.62 6.21
N ALA A 238 13.84 16.30 6.58
CA ALA A 238 13.79 17.42 7.51
C ALA A 238 12.83 18.54 7.05
N SER A 239 12.70 18.77 5.73
CA SER A 239 11.75 19.71 5.12
C SER A 239 10.32 19.18 4.99
N GLY A 240 10.07 17.97 5.48
CA GLY A 240 8.78 17.29 5.44
C GLY A 240 7.78 17.84 6.45
N LYS A 241 6.55 17.33 6.37
CA LYS A 241 5.51 17.60 7.37
C LYS A 241 5.76 16.71 8.59
N GLU A 242 5.52 17.26 9.79
CA GLU A 242 5.59 16.50 11.05
C GLU A 242 4.81 15.18 10.95
N ALA A 243 5.47 14.11 11.38
CA ALA A 243 4.91 12.77 11.47
C ALA A 243 5.49 12.03 12.68
N LYS A 244 4.60 11.50 13.52
CA LYS A 244 4.94 10.77 14.76
C LYS A 244 4.20 9.44 14.84
N SER A 245 4.91 8.36 15.14
CA SER A 245 4.34 7.03 15.32
C SER A 245 5.01 6.31 16.48
N LYS A 246 4.22 5.66 17.35
CA LYS A 246 4.74 4.70 18.33
C LYS A 246 4.64 3.28 17.79
N PHE A 247 5.60 2.44 18.16
CA PHE A 247 5.65 1.03 17.79
C PHE A 247 6.00 0.18 18.99
N ARG A 248 5.39 -1.00 19.10
CA ARG A 248 5.72 -1.99 20.12
C ARG A 248 5.76 -3.36 19.46
N ARG A 249 6.86 -4.11 19.65
CA ARG A 249 6.93 -5.50 19.21
C ARG A 249 6.01 -6.36 20.06
N LEU A 250 5.16 -7.16 19.43
CA LEU A 250 4.33 -8.17 20.07
C LEU A 250 4.98 -9.56 20.03
N ALA A 251 5.62 -9.90 18.91
CA ALA A 251 6.30 -11.18 18.74
C ALA A 251 7.48 -11.08 17.77
N TYR A 252 8.42 -12.01 17.89
CA TYR A 252 9.48 -12.24 16.92
C TYR A 252 9.57 -13.73 16.61
N TYR A 253 9.59 -14.07 15.33
CA TYR A 253 9.73 -15.42 14.83
C TYR A 253 11.03 -15.51 14.03
N PRO A 254 12.04 -16.26 14.52
CA PRO A 254 13.31 -16.43 13.80
C PRO A 254 13.12 -17.28 12.53
N ALA A 255 14.02 -17.12 11.56
CA ALA A 255 13.93 -17.82 10.28
C ALA A 255 13.88 -19.37 10.40
N THR A 256 14.47 -19.93 11.46
CA THR A 256 14.50 -21.37 11.74
C THR A 256 13.16 -21.92 12.26
N ALA A 257 12.40 -21.14 13.02
CA ALA A 257 11.09 -21.54 13.53
C ALA A 257 10.05 -21.67 12.39
N VAL A 258 10.17 -20.82 11.35
CA VAL A 258 9.31 -20.85 10.16
C VAL A 258 9.55 -22.13 9.33
N LYS A 259 10.81 -22.59 9.24
CA LYS A 259 11.18 -23.79 8.46
C LYS A 259 10.76 -25.12 9.12
N LYS A 260 10.65 -25.17 10.46
CA LYS A 260 10.25 -26.39 11.20
C LYS A 260 8.76 -26.70 11.11
N ALA A 261 7.91 -25.68 10.95
CA ALA A 261 6.46 -25.86 10.81
C ALA A 261 6.05 -26.48 9.46
N SER A 262 6.92 -26.43 8.44
CA SER A 262 6.64 -26.97 7.09
C SER A 262 7.13 -28.41 6.87
N SER A 263 7.65 -29.08 7.90
CA SER A 263 8.21 -30.43 7.81
C SER A 263 7.56 -31.34 8.86
N SER A 264 6.33 -31.79 8.61
CA SER A 264 5.77 -32.96 9.28
C SER A 264 5.73 -34.12 8.28
N GLU A 265 6.34 -35.22 8.71
CA GLU A 265 6.77 -36.40 7.97
C GLU A 265 5.58 -37.28 7.53
N ASP A 266 5.34 -37.37 6.23
CA ASP A 266 4.75 -38.55 5.56
C ASP A 266 5.34 -38.60 4.14
N ASP A 267 6.59 -39.05 4.07
CA ASP A 267 7.42 -39.17 2.88
C ASP A 267 7.28 -40.59 2.29
N PRO A 268 7.15 -40.73 0.96
CA PRO A 268 8.27 -41.37 0.29
C PRO A 268 8.57 -40.73 -1.08
N ALA A 269 9.75 -40.15 -1.24
CA ALA A 269 10.82 -40.78 -2.01
C ALA A 269 12.01 -39.83 -2.22
N THR A 270 13.19 -40.26 -1.76
CA THR A 270 14.49 -40.00 -2.41
C THR A 270 14.87 -41.29 -3.18
N PRO A 271 15.83 -41.37 -4.16
CA PRO A 271 16.86 -40.41 -4.63
C PRO A 271 17.06 -40.47 -6.20
N PRO A 272 18.18 -40.09 -6.90
CA PRO A 272 19.52 -39.65 -6.44
C PRO A 272 20.21 -38.49 -7.24
N ALA A 273 21.48 -38.27 -6.85
CA ALA A 273 22.46 -37.29 -7.32
C ALA A 273 22.95 -37.43 -8.79
N THR A 274 23.78 -36.46 -9.23
CA THR A 274 24.45 -36.22 -10.54
C THR A 274 23.69 -35.21 -11.42
N LEU A 275 24.28 -34.17 -12.03
CA LEU A 275 25.60 -34.00 -12.65
C LEU A 275 26.23 -32.62 -12.35
N ALA A 276 27.56 -32.63 -12.38
CA ALA A 276 28.47 -31.49 -12.38
C ALA A 276 28.61 -30.86 -13.79
N ASP A 277 29.36 -29.74 -13.81
CA ASP A 277 30.06 -29.09 -14.94
C ASP A 277 29.18 -28.22 -15.87
N ASP A 278 29.46 -26.96 -16.25
CA ASP A 278 30.67 -26.12 -16.23
C ASP A 278 30.28 -24.62 -16.32
N VAL A 279 30.87 -23.74 -15.50
CA VAL A 279 31.45 -22.45 -15.98
C VAL A 279 32.70 -22.14 -15.12
N PRO A 280 33.88 -21.85 -15.72
CA PRO A 280 35.16 -21.85 -15.01
C PRO A 280 35.45 -20.57 -14.20
N LEU A 281 36.29 -20.75 -13.17
CA LEU A 281 37.06 -19.73 -12.44
C LEU A 281 38.22 -19.19 -13.31
N ASP A 282 38.91 -18.12 -12.86
CA ASP A 282 39.76 -17.24 -13.69
C ASP A 282 40.00 -15.82 -13.06
N PHE A 283 41.08 -15.63 -12.30
CA PHE A 283 41.52 -14.67 -11.29
C PHE A 283 41.58 -13.16 -11.61
N GLY A 284 41.17 -12.37 -10.60
CA GLY A 284 41.67 -11.03 -10.31
C GLY A 284 41.98 -10.93 -8.80
N ASN A 285 43.25 -10.75 -8.49
CA ASN A 285 43.88 -10.87 -7.18
C ASN A 285 43.50 -9.69 -6.24
N ASN A 286 42.84 -10.00 -5.11
CA ASN A 286 42.89 -9.33 -3.79
C ASN A 286 41.55 -9.42 -3.03
N GLY A 287 41.54 -10.16 -1.92
CA GLY A 287 40.61 -9.97 -0.80
C GLY A 287 39.12 -10.24 -1.04
N LYS A 288 38.72 -11.49 -1.31
CA LYS A 288 37.31 -11.89 -1.23
C LYS A 288 36.91 -12.11 0.22
N ALA A 289 36.20 -11.14 0.80
CA ALA A 289 35.21 -11.44 1.83
C ALA A 289 34.24 -12.49 1.26
N THR A 290 34.16 -13.66 1.88
CA THR A 290 33.07 -14.61 1.66
C THR A 290 31.79 -13.98 2.18
N ILE A 291 31.10 -13.24 1.31
CA ILE A 291 29.79 -12.66 1.63
C ILE A 291 28.75 -13.73 1.35
N SER A 292 28.44 -14.53 2.38
CA SER A 292 27.17 -15.23 2.45
C SER A 292 26.04 -14.18 2.44
N PRO A 293 24.95 -14.37 1.67
CA PRO A 293 23.84 -13.41 1.66
C PRO A 293 23.13 -13.39 3.03
N PRO A 294 22.64 -12.23 3.51
CA PRO A 294 21.90 -12.15 4.76
C PRO A 294 20.48 -12.69 4.54
N GLU A 295 20.30 -13.99 4.75
CA GLU A 295 19.01 -14.71 4.61
C GLU A 295 18.46 -15.26 5.94
N ASP A 296 18.86 -14.69 7.09
CA ASP A 296 18.60 -15.28 8.42
C ASP A 296 17.73 -14.45 9.39
N GLU A 297 17.16 -13.31 9.00
CA GLU A 297 16.70 -12.33 10.02
C GLU A 297 15.31 -12.60 10.65
N GLY A 298 14.49 -13.51 10.14
CA GLY A 298 13.14 -13.76 10.66
C GLY A 298 12.18 -12.57 10.47
N TYR A 299 11.08 -12.53 11.23
CA TYR A 299 10.13 -11.41 11.19
C TYR A 299 9.52 -11.09 12.56
N SER A 300 9.08 -9.85 12.72
CA SER A 300 8.35 -9.40 13.92
C SER A 300 6.91 -9.01 13.60
N ILE A 301 6.04 -9.20 14.58
CA ILE A 301 4.69 -8.62 14.61
C ILE A 301 4.74 -7.39 15.50
N VAL A 302 4.30 -6.25 14.97
CA VAL A 302 4.44 -4.93 15.60
C VAL A 302 3.08 -4.25 15.70
N HIS A 303 2.71 -3.84 16.91
CA HIS A 303 1.58 -2.95 17.18
C HIS A 303 2.03 -1.52 16.89
N CYS A 304 1.28 -0.80 16.06
CA CYS A 304 1.63 0.55 15.63
C CYS A 304 0.53 1.55 16.01
N LEU A 305 0.96 2.70 16.51
CA LEU A 305 0.09 3.80 16.94
C LEU A 305 0.51 5.10 16.23
N PRO A 306 -0.08 5.44 15.07
CA PRO A 306 0.21 6.70 14.39
C PRO A 306 -0.46 7.88 15.12
N LEU A 307 0.36 8.73 15.74
CA LEU A 307 -0.07 9.96 16.44
C LEU A 307 -0.42 11.09 15.47
N THR A 308 0.06 11.00 14.23
CA THR A 308 -0.30 11.90 13.13
C THR A 308 -1.00 11.14 12.00
N GLY A 309 -1.38 11.84 10.93
CA GLY A 309 -2.05 11.25 9.76
C GLY A 309 -1.40 11.68 8.45
N ARG A 310 -0.34 10.98 8.03
CA ARG A 310 0.30 11.15 6.72
C ARG A 310 0.12 9.91 5.85
N THR A 311 0.10 10.10 4.53
CA THR A 311 0.07 8.98 3.57
C THR A 311 1.31 8.11 3.74
N HIS A 312 1.13 6.79 3.79
CA HIS A 312 2.19 5.79 3.98
C HIS A 312 3.02 5.97 5.27
N GLN A 313 2.53 6.69 6.29
CA GLN A 313 3.32 7.05 7.47
C GLN A 313 4.00 5.85 8.13
N LEU A 314 3.22 4.84 8.51
CA LEU A 314 3.73 3.64 9.18
C LEU A 314 4.73 2.89 8.28
N ARG A 315 4.46 2.80 6.98
CA ARG A 315 5.33 2.11 6.00
C ARG A 315 6.71 2.77 5.92
N VAL A 316 6.74 4.10 5.86
CA VAL A 316 7.98 4.90 5.77
C VAL A 316 8.73 4.90 7.09
N HIS A 317 8.04 5.08 8.22
CA HIS A 317 8.68 5.05 9.54
C HIS A 317 9.29 3.68 9.84
N LEU A 318 8.55 2.59 9.59
CA LEU A 318 9.07 1.22 9.75
C LEU A 318 10.28 0.96 8.84
N GLN A 319 10.24 1.43 7.58
CA GLN A 319 11.40 1.39 6.68
C GLN A 319 12.60 2.18 7.24
N PHE A 320 12.38 3.42 7.69
CA PHE A 320 13.41 4.27 8.24
C PHE A 320 14.06 3.67 9.48
N LEU A 321 13.29 3.00 10.33
CA LEU A 321 13.78 2.24 11.48
C LEU A 321 14.58 0.98 11.10
N GLY A 322 14.61 0.61 9.81
CA GLY A 322 15.30 -0.58 9.29
C GLY A 322 14.45 -1.85 9.31
N HIS A 323 13.16 -1.74 9.62
CA HIS A 323 12.22 -2.86 9.71
C HIS A 323 11.03 -2.63 8.78
N PRO A 324 11.21 -2.55 7.45
CA PRO A 324 10.11 -2.35 6.53
C PRO A 324 9.09 -3.49 6.63
N ILE A 325 7.84 -3.21 6.30
CA ILE A 325 6.79 -4.22 6.17
C ILE A 325 7.22 -5.27 5.14
N THR A 326 7.18 -6.55 5.51
CA THR A 326 7.91 -7.62 4.82
C THR A 326 7.58 -7.74 3.34
N ASN A 327 6.31 -7.60 2.98
CA ASN A 327 5.80 -7.71 1.61
C ASN A 327 5.45 -6.35 0.98
N ASP A 328 5.99 -5.24 1.51
CA ASP A 328 5.73 -3.92 0.94
C ASP A 328 6.41 -3.76 -0.44
N PRO A 329 5.64 -3.57 -1.53
CA PRO A 329 6.20 -3.54 -2.89
C PRO A 329 7.06 -2.29 -3.17
N ILE A 330 6.87 -1.24 -2.38
CA ILE A 330 7.63 0.01 -2.50
C ILE A 330 8.77 -0.02 -1.50
N TYR A 331 8.46 -0.08 -0.21
CA TYR A 331 9.41 0.25 0.84
C TYR A 331 10.28 -0.94 1.30
N SER A 332 9.92 -2.17 0.93
CA SER A 332 10.76 -3.35 1.17
C SER A 332 11.49 -3.82 -0.11
N ASN A 333 11.72 -2.91 -1.05
CA ASN A 333 12.25 -3.24 -2.37
C ASN A 333 13.77 -3.01 -2.46
N ARG A 334 14.54 -4.10 -2.49
CA ARG A 334 16.02 -4.05 -2.50
C ARG A 334 16.59 -3.51 -3.82
N ARG A 335 15.90 -3.72 -4.96
CA ARG A 335 16.32 -3.15 -6.25
C ARG A 335 16.21 -1.63 -6.25
N VAL A 336 15.24 -1.07 -5.53
CA VAL A 336 15.03 0.38 -5.46
C VAL A 336 15.96 1.00 -4.42
N PHE A 337 15.94 0.49 -3.18
CA PHE A 337 16.56 1.10 -2.00
C PHE A 337 17.90 0.48 -1.59
N GLY A 338 18.40 -0.52 -2.33
CA GLY A 338 19.62 -1.25 -1.98
C GLY A 338 19.45 -2.18 -0.77
N ARG A 339 20.58 -2.71 -0.27
CA ARG A 339 20.61 -3.69 0.83
C ARG A 339 20.07 -3.13 2.16
N ASN A 340 20.34 -1.85 2.43
CA ASN A 340 19.91 -1.18 3.65
C ASN A 340 18.43 -0.76 3.64
N LEU A 341 17.72 -0.94 2.51
CA LEU A 341 16.28 -0.67 2.38
C LEU A 341 15.86 0.73 2.87
N GLY A 342 16.72 1.74 2.75
CA GLY A 342 16.42 3.11 3.19
C GLY A 342 16.43 3.33 4.71
N LYS A 343 16.98 2.39 5.48
CA LYS A 343 17.22 2.54 6.92
C LYS A 343 18.00 3.82 7.22
N ALA A 344 17.51 4.61 8.16
CA ALA A 344 18.05 5.90 8.60
C ALA A 344 18.29 6.92 7.46
N ASP A 345 17.75 6.67 6.26
CA ASP A 345 17.97 7.56 5.12
C ASP A 345 16.99 8.74 5.16
N ASN A 346 17.54 9.89 5.53
CA ASN A 346 16.87 11.19 5.53
C ASN A 346 17.45 12.16 4.47
N THR A 347 18.38 11.70 3.60
CA THR A 347 19.07 12.55 2.62
C THR A 347 18.37 12.52 1.27
N GLY A 348 18.37 13.65 0.56
CA GLY A 348 17.77 13.78 -0.76
C GLY A 348 18.62 13.24 -1.92
N GLU A 349 19.85 12.81 -1.66
CA GLU A 349 20.87 12.55 -2.67
C GLU A 349 20.45 11.47 -3.68
N HIS A 350 19.78 10.42 -3.21
CA HIS A 350 19.39 9.27 -4.03
C HIS A 350 17.97 9.36 -4.60
N ASP A 351 17.25 10.49 -4.42
CA ASP A 351 15.83 10.57 -4.76
C ASP A 351 15.55 10.39 -6.24
N GLN A 352 16.35 11.04 -7.11
CA GLN A 352 16.17 10.92 -8.55
C GLN A 352 16.40 9.48 -9.03
N GLU A 353 17.41 8.81 -8.49
CA GLU A 353 17.72 7.43 -8.81
C GLU A 353 16.61 6.47 -8.33
N ILE A 354 16.16 6.63 -7.08
CA ILE A 354 15.06 5.85 -6.51
C ILE A 354 13.79 6.03 -7.34
N MET A 355 13.46 7.26 -7.72
CA MET A 355 12.31 7.56 -8.58
C MET A 355 12.45 6.93 -9.96
N ALA A 356 13.64 6.97 -10.57
CA ALA A 356 13.91 6.36 -11.87
C ALA A 356 13.82 4.83 -11.82
N ARG A 357 14.34 4.20 -10.77
CA ARG A 357 14.23 2.74 -10.53
C ARG A 357 12.77 2.35 -10.32
N LEU A 358 12.04 3.03 -9.43
CA LEU A 358 10.64 2.73 -9.15
C LEU A 358 9.71 2.97 -10.37
N SER A 359 10.01 3.96 -11.22
CA SER A 359 9.27 4.21 -12.46
C SER A 359 9.40 3.08 -13.50
N ARG A 360 10.52 2.34 -13.50
CA ARG A 360 10.73 1.16 -14.36
C ARG A 360 9.98 -0.07 -13.85
N MET A 361 9.73 -0.13 -12.55
CA MET A 361 8.97 -1.20 -11.92
C MET A 361 7.50 -1.14 -12.33
N GLY A 362 6.95 -2.26 -12.81
CA GLY A 362 5.58 -2.34 -13.32
C GLY A 362 5.41 -1.87 -14.78
N LYS A 363 6.49 -1.43 -15.45
CA LYS A 363 6.52 -1.16 -16.90
C LYS A 363 7.41 -2.13 -17.64
N THR A 364 8.67 -2.21 -17.24
CA THR A 364 9.70 -3.05 -17.89
C THR A 364 10.34 -4.04 -16.92
N GLU A 365 10.32 -3.75 -15.61
CA GLU A 365 10.97 -4.53 -14.56
C GLU A 365 9.97 -4.89 -13.43
N THR A 366 10.22 -5.95 -12.67
CA THR A 366 9.40 -6.35 -11.50
C THR A 366 10.00 -5.83 -10.19
N ALA A 367 9.13 -5.54 -9.22
CA ALA A 367 9.55 -5.21 -7.85
C ALA A 367 10.20 -6.43 -7.16
N ASP A 368 11.46 -6.29 -6.73
CA ASP A 368 12.17 -7.34 -5.98
C ASP A 368 11.94 -7.15 -4.49
N THR A 369 10.97 -7.88 -3.97
CA THR A 369 10.78 -8.02 -2.52
C THR A 369 11.42 -9.30 -1.96
N VAL A 370 11.86 -10.24 -2.82
CA VAL A 370 12.61 -11.46 -2.46
C VAL A 370 13.57 -11.86 -3.61
N GLY A 371 14.73 -12.42 -3.28
CA GLY A 371 15.92 -12.56 -4.15
C GLY A 371 15.82 -13.51 -5.35
N ASP A 372 16.73 -13.30 -6.31
CA ASP A 372 16.96 -14.04 -7.56
C ASP A 372 16.94 -15.56 -7.40
N PHE A 373 16.25 -16.31 -8.28
CA PHE A 373 16.75 -17.51 -8.99
C PHE A 373 15.75 -17.94 -10.10
N GLY A 374 16.23 -18.17 -11.32
CA GLY A 374 15.44 -18.19 -12.56
C GLY A 374 14.70 -19.48 -13.00
N PHE A 375 14.14 -19.36 -14.21
CA PHE A 375 13.58 -20.32 -15.19
C PHE A 375 12.04 -20.51 -15.33
N LYS A 376 11.63 -20.67 -16.61
CA LYS A 376 10.37 -20.34 -17.34
C LYS A 376 9.18 -21.27 -17.10
N TYR A 377 7.96 -20.79 -17.40
CA TYR A 377 6.89 -21.56 -18.11
C TYR A 377 5.88 -20.65 -18.82
N GLU A 378 5.45 -21.08 -20.01
CA GLU A 378 4.32 -20.58 -20.80
C GLU A 378 3.33 -21.74 -21.10
N THR A 379 2.03 -21.40 -20.97
CA THR A 379 0.77 -21.84 -21.61
C THR A 379 0.43 -23.27 -22.11
N PHE A 380 -0.84 -23.64 -21.80
CA PHE A 380 -1.81 -24.56 -22.43
C PHE A 380 -1.59 -26.09 -22.41
N GLN A 381 -2.40 -26.79 -21.60
CA GLN A 381 -3.21 -27.99 -21.88
C GLN A 381 -3.31 -28.93 -20.65
N ASN A 382 -4.43 -28.86 -19.93
CA ASN A 382 -5.28 -29.98 -19.48
C ASN A 382 -6.41 -29.46 -18.56
N PRO A 383 -7.60 -30.09 -18.57
CA PRO A 383 -8.74 -29.64 -17.78
C PRO A 383 -8.49 -29.87 -16.27
N PRO A 384 -9.11 -29.06 -15.39
CA PRO A 384 -8.94 -29.19 -13.94
C PRO A 384 -9.53 -30.51 -13.43
N PRO A 385 -8.95 -31.10 -12.37
CA PRO A 385 -9.45 -32.36 -11.80
C PRO A 385 -10.88 -32.21 -11.26
N GLU A 386 -11.70 -33.24 -11.49
CA GLU A 386 -13.17 -33.30 -11.34
C GLU A 386 -13.77 -33.07 -9.94
N HIS A 387 -13.01 -32.62 -8.93
CA HIS A 387 -13.53 -32.42 -7.57
C HIS A 387 -13.77 -30.95 -7.17
N MET A 388 -13.56 -29.97 -8.07
CA MET A 388 -13.90 -28.56 -7.80
C MET A 388 -15.37 -28.27 -8.12
N THR A 389 -16.28 -28.71 -7.25
CA THR A 389 -17.69 -28.31 -7.30
C THR A 389 -17.92 -26.97 -6.63
N LYS A 390 -18.50 -26.05 -7.41
CA LYS A 390 -19.27 -24.83 -7.08
C LYS A 390 -19.43 -24.49 -5.58
N GLY A 391 -18.92 -23.31 -5.21
CA GLY A 391 -19.14 -22.66 -3.90
C GLY A 391 -17.83 -22.54 -3.13
N GLY A 392 -17.13 -21.41 -3.26
CA GLY A 392 -15.87 -21.19 -2.55
C GLY A 392 -16.10 -20.82 -1.09
N ASP A 393 -15.63 -21.68 -0.18
CA ASP A 393 -15.64 -21.47 1.28
C ASP A 393 -14.69 -20.30 1.66
N PRO A 394 -15.16 -19.27 2.40
CA PRO A 394 -14.33 -18.16 2.89
C PRO A 394 -13.10 -18.59 3.71
N ASN A 395 -13.16 -19.75 4.38
CA ASN A 395 -12.03 -20.29 5.13
C ASN A 395 -10.89 -20.74 4.20
N VAL A 396 -11.19 -21.15 2.98
CA VAL A 396 -10.19 -21.56 2.00
C VAL A 396 -9.35 -20.36 1.53
N ILE A 397 -9.92 -19.16 1.37
CA ILE A 397 -9.14 -17.96 1.01
C ILE A 397 -8.26 -17.51 2.18
N ASN A 398 -8.78 -17.57 3.39
CA ASN A 398 -8.06 -17.21 4.62
C ASN A 398 -6.96 -18.22 4.99
N ASP A 399 -7.18 -19.50 4.71
CA ASP A 399 -6.19 -20.58 4.85
C ASP A 399 -5.21 -20.59 3.68
N LEU A 400 -5.60 -20.25 2.44
CA LEU A 400 -4.66 -19.98 1.33
C LEU A 400 -3.74 -18.80 1.69
N LEU A 401 -4.30 -17.71 2.21
CA LEU A 401 -3.51 -16.54 2.63
C LEU A 401 -2.56 -16.83 3.80
N ALA A 402 -2.79 -17.90 4.57
CA ALA A 402 -2.00 -18.28 5.74
C ALA A 402 -1.01 -19.43 5.45
N ARG A 403 -1.44 -20.48 4.74
CA ARG A 403 -0.68 -21.70 4.44
C ARG A 403 0.03 -21.64 3.09
N GLU A 404 -0.57 -21.00 2.09
CA GLU A 404 0.10 -20.81 0.81
C GLU A 404 1.01 -19.58 0.79
N HIS A 405 1.01 -18.67 1.79
CA HIS A 405 1.90 -17.51 1.76
C HIS A 405 3.39 -17.89 1.78
N ASP A 406 3.81 -18.85 2.59
CA ASP A 406 5.23 -19.21 2.70
C ASP A 406 5.69 -20.22 1.62
N GLN A 407 4.78 -21.06 1.10
CA GLN A 407 5.06 -22.00 0.00
C GLN A 407 4.83 -21.37 -1.40
N MET A 408 3.73 -20.64 -1.62
CA MET A 408 3.57 -19.87 -2.85
C MET A 408 4.63 -18.80 -2.96
N VAL A 409 5.07 -18.09 -1.91
CA VAL A 409 6.16 -17.11 -2.10
C VAL A 409 7.38 -17.78 -2.73
N ASN A 410 7.74 -19.02 -2.38
CA ASN A 410 8.86 -19.72 -3.00
C ASN A 410 8.60 -20.18 -4.46
N ASP A 411 7.40 -20.63 -4.81
CA ASP A 411 7.04 -21.05 -6.19
C ASP A 411 6.64 -19.88 -7.12
N TYR A 412 6.06 -18.82 -6.54
CA TYR A 412 5.62 -17.55 -7.14
C TYR A 412 6.81 -16.66 -7.51
N LEU A 413 7.94 -16.78 -6.81
CA LEU A 413 9.19 -16.08 -7.15
C LEU A 413 9.73 -16.45 -8.54
N ARG A 414 9.23 -17.54 -9.17
CA ARG A 414 9.48 -17.86 -10.59
C ARG A 414 8.53 -17.17 -11.58
N ARG A 415 7.39 -16.59 -11.18
CA ARG A 415 6.38 -16.05 -12.13
C ARG A 415 5.75 -14.71 -11.70
N LYS A 416 6.44 -13.65 -12.12
CA LYS A 416 5.95 -12.36 -12.70
C LYS A 416 4.67 -11.73 -12.08
N GLY A 417 4.80 -10.53 -11.50
CA GLY A 417 3.68 -9.60 -11.23
C GLY A 417 2.99 -9.07 -12.50
N GLU A 418 2.02 -8.16 -12.38
CA GLU A 418 1.18 -7.68 -13.49
C GLU A 418 2.02 -7.32 -14.75
N LYS A 419 1.94 -8.17 -15.78
CA LYS A 419 2.50 -7.90 -17.12
C LYS A 419 1.38 -7.80 -18.13
N MET A 420 1.69 -7.21 -19.28
CA MET A 420 0.85 -7.38 -20.46
C MET A 420 0.73 -8.87 -20.76
N SER A 421 -0.49 -9.41 -20.75
CA SER A 421 -0.78 -10.82 -20.98
C SER A 421 -0.46 -11.28 -22.41
N GLY A 422 -0.12 -10.34 -23.31
CA GLY A 422 0.00 -10.56 -24.75
C GLY A 422 -1.35 -10.67 -25.47
N LYS A 423 -2.47 -10.74 -24.72
CA LYS A 423 -3.82 -10.75 -25.29
C LYS A 423 -4.32 -9.34 -25.49
N LYS A 424 -5.10 -9.14 -26.56
CA LYS A 424 -5.81 -7.88 -26.85
C LYS A 424 -7.30 -8.06 -26.63
N CYS A 425 -7.96 -7.03 -26.16
CA CYS A 425 -9.42 -6.95 -26.11
C CYS A 425 -9.98 -6.99 -27.54
N GLU A 426 -10.92 -7.89 -27.80
CA GLU A 426 -11.56 -8.03 -29.12
C GLU A 426 -12.34 -6.78 -29.52
N THR A 427 -12.89 -6.03 -28.56
CA THR A 427 -13.69 -4.82 -28.82
C THR A 427 -12.84 -3.59 -29.13
N CYS A 428 -11.75 -3.38 -28.40
CA CYS A 428 -11.00 -2.11 -28.46
C CYS A 428 -9.49 -2.27 -28.72
N GLY A 429 -9.00 -3.48 -28.97
CA GLY A 429 -7.60 -3.76 -29.27
C GLY A 429 -6.61 -3.49 -28.12
N THR A 430 -7.13 -3.09 -26.95
CA THR A 430 -6.36 -2.82 -25.73
C THR A 430 -5.64 -4.07 -25.28
N ASP A 431 -4.34 -3.96 -25.01
CA ASP A 431 -3.60 -5.04 -24.39
C ASP A 431 -4.10 -5.28 -22.95
N LEU A 432 -4.38 -6.54 -22.62
CA LEU A 432 -4.93 -6.96 -21.33
C LEU A 432 -3.80 -7.29 -20.36
N TYR A 433 -4.00 -7.00 -19.08
CA TYR A 433 -3.05 -7.36 -18.02
C TYR A 433 -3.26 -8.81 -17.56
N THR A 434 -2.21 -9.43 -17.02
CA THR A 434 -2.32 -10.68 -16.26
C THR A 434 -3.07 -10.43 -14.94
N ASP A 435 -3.59 -11.50 -14.34
CA ASP A 435 -4.14 -11.43 -13.00
C ASP A 435 -3.07 -11.02 -11.99
N PRO A 436 -3.41 -10.21 -10.96
CA PRO A 436 -2.50 -9.86 -9.88
C PRO A 436 -2.19 -11.09 -9.05
N GLY A 437 -0.93 -11.25 -8.65
CA GLY A 437 -0.53 -12.28 -7.70
C GLY A 437 -1.03 -11.99 -6.29
N VAL A 438 -1.03 -12.97 -5.40
CA VAL A 438 -1.49 -12.82 -4.01
C VAL A 438 -0.76 -11.68 -3.27
N HIS A 439 0.55 -11.56 -3.46
CA HIS A 439 1.38 -10.46 -2.95
C HIS A 439 1.01 -9.04 -3.47
N GLU A 440 0.23 -8.92 -4.55
CA GLU A 440 -0.27 -7.63 -5.11
C GLU A 440 -1.66 -7.26 -4.58
N LEU A 441 -2.28 -8.17 -3.81
CA LEU A 441 -3.60 -8.01 -3.21
C LEU A 441 -3.53 -7.50 -1.77
N GLY A 442 -2.36 -7.45 -1.13
CA GLY A 442 -2.27 -6.94 0.22
C GLY A 442 -0.85 -6.70 0.70
N ILE A 443 -0.73 -5.90 1.74
CA ILE A 443 0.48 -5.79 2.55
C ILE A 443 0.18 -6.23 3.98
N PHE A 444 1.22 -6.59 4.72
CA PHE A 444 1.11 -6.91 6.14
C PHE A 444 1.03 -5.65 6.99
N LEU A 445 -0.05 -4.92 6.76
CA LEU A 445 -0.50 -3.78 7.52
C LEU A 445 -2.02 -3.84 7.60
N HIS A 446 -2.52 -3.84 8.83
CA HIS A 446 -3.95 -3.92 9.10
C HIS A 446 -4.36 -2.88 10.14
N ALA A 447 -5.41 -2.12 9.86
CA ALA A 447 -6.00 -1.15 10.77
C ALA A 447 -6.89 -1.89 11.78
N VAL A 448 -6.37 -2.11 12.98
CA VAL A 448 -6.97 -3.00 13.99
C VAL A 448 -8.15 -2.33 14.66
N SER A 449 -7.99 -1.09 15.12
CA SER A 449 -9.06 -0.40 15.83
C SER A 449 -8.98 1.10 15.71
N TYR A 450 -10.16 1.71 15.85
CA TYR A 450 -10.33 3.13 16.06
C TYR A 450 -11.13 3.29 17.34
N ALA A 451 -10.65 4.16 18.23
CA ALA A 451 -11.30 4.45 19.50
C ALA A 451 -11.37 5.95 19.70
N ASP A 452 -12.44 6.42 20.32
CA ASP A 452 -12.51 7.79 20.80
C ASP A 452 -11.55 7.99 21.97
N LEU A 453 -10.88 9.13 22.03
CA LEU A 453 -9.97 9.44 23.14
C LEU A 453 -10.69 9.72 24.46
N ALA A 454 -11.97 10.10 24.44
CA ALA A 454 -12.78 10.22 25.65
C ALA A 454 -13.29 8.85 26.16
N GLY A 455 -13.15 7.79 25.36
CA GLY A 455 -13.56 6.44 25.72
C GLY A 455 -15.03 6.09 25.40
N ASP A 456 -15.73 6.96 24.68
CA ASP A 456 -17.17 6.79 24.39
C ASP A 456 -17.46 5.58 23.49
N TRP A 457 -16.55 5.28 22.55
CA TRP A 457 -16.71 4.17 21.62
C TRP A 457 -15.36 3.61 21.16
N LYS A 458 -15.37 2.32 20.80
CA LYS A 458 -14.23 1.64 20.19
C LYS A 458 -14.74 0.61 19.19
N TYR A 459 -14.25 0.67 17.96
CA TYR A 459 -14.49 -0.33 16.94
C TYR A 459 -13.20 -1.06 16.62
N ARG A 460 -13.27 -2.39 16.54
CA ARG A 460 -12.12 -3.27 16.44
C ARG A 460 -12.39 -4.37 15.42
N SER A 461 -11.41 -4.60 14.54
CA SER A 461 -11.37 -5.74 13.64
C SER A 461 -10.70 -6.95 14.31
N LYS A 462 -10.87 -8.13 13.70
CA LYS A 462 -10.20 -9.36 14.14
C LYS A 462 -8.70 -9.31 13.83
N MET A 463 -7.93 -10.12 14.54
CA MET A 463 -6.52 -10.35 14.20
C MET A 463 -6.43 -10.93 12.78
N PRO A 464 -5.64 -10.35 11.87
CA PRO A 464 -5.48 -10.94 10.55
C PRO A 464 -4.66 -12.23 10.63
N ASN A 465 -5.01 -13.23 9.82
CA ASN A 465 -4.36 -14.55 9.85
C ASN A 465 -2.83 -14.50 9.72
N TRP A 466 -2.30 -13.61 8.89
CA TRP A 466 -0.85 -13.46 8.70
C TRP A 466 -0.11 -12.92 9.95
N ALA A 467 -0.83 -12.37 10.93
CA ALA A 467 -0.29 -11.88 12.20
C ALA A 467 -0.41 -12.91 13.32
N MET A 468 -1.12 -14.02 13.10
CA MET A 468 -1.22 -15.12 14.05
C MET A 468 0.14 -15.82 14.20
N PRO A 469 0.40 -16.45 15.35
CA PRO A 469 1.59 -17.27 15.50
C PRO A 469 1.62 -18.41 14.47
N PRO A 470 2.82 -18.80 13.99
CA PRO A 470 3.00 -20.04 13.25
C PRO A 470 2.51 -21.24 14.07
N GLU A 471 2.14 -22.31 13.37
CA GLU A 471 1.70 -23.55 14.01
C GLU A 471 2.79 -24.10 14.95
N GLY A 472 2.39 -24.45 16.18
CA GLY A 472 3.29 -24.96 17.21
C GLY A 472 4.21 -23.91 17.85
N VAL A 473 4.03 -22.62 17.56
CA VAL A 473 4.80 -21.52 18.18
C VAL A 473 3.88 -20.64 19.01
N ASP A 474 4.32 -20.23 20.19
CA ASP A 474 3.57 -19.29 21.02
C ASP A 474 3.61 -17.86 20.44
N GLY A 475 2.50 -17.15 20.52
CA GLY A 475 2.41 -15.77 20.10
C GLY A 475 1.01 -15.15 20.20
N PRO A 476 0.86 -13.87 19.81
CA PRO A 476 -0.39 -13.13 19.99
C PRO A 476 -1.47 -13.66 19.02
N THR A 477 -2.60 -14.08 19.58
CA THR A 477 -3.81 -14.46 18.83
C THR A 477 -4.83 -13.32 18.73
N SER A 478 -4.57 -12.23 19.43
CA SER A 478 -5.32 -10.97 19.37
C SER A 478 -4.36 -9.80 19.57
N VAL A 479 -4.74 -8.61 19.11
CA VAL A 479 -3.96 -7.39 19.38
C VAL A 479 -4.31 -6.90 20.78
N PRO A 480 -3.36 -6.84 21.73
CA PRO A 480 -3.64 -6.35 23.07
C PRO A 480 -4.06 -4.88 23.05
N GLU A 481 -4.67 -4.40 24.12
CA GLU A 481 -4.91 -2.97 24.32
C GLU A 481 -3.57 -2.22 24.41
N TRP A 482 -3.50 -1.03 23.81
CA TRP A 482 -2.30 -0.21 23.92
C TRP A 482 -2.18 0.37 25.33
N THR A 483 -1.16 -0.04 26.06
CA THR A 483 -0.78 0.55 27.35
C THR A 483 0.41 1.47 27.17
N GLU A 484 0.50 2.57 27.92
CA GLU A 484 1.69 3.45 27.93
C GLU A 484 2.74 2.97 28.96
N GLU A 485 2.74 1.67 29.29
CA GLU A 485 3.70 1.07 30.22
C GLU A 485 5.06 0.86 29.53
N GLY A 486 6.11 1.42 30.13
CA GLY A 486 7.50 1.38 29.64
C GLY A 486 8.03 2.77 29.28
N GLU A 487 9.35 2.90 29.19
CA GLU A 487 9.98 4.13 28.71
C GLU A 487 9.97 4.17 27.16
N ASP A 488 9.62 5.34 26.60
CA ASP A 488 9.65 5.58 25.16
C ASP A 488 11.11 5.74 24.69
N ILE A 489 11.58 4.84 23.82
CA ILE A 489 12.83 5.02 23.08
C ILE A 489 12.54 5.92 21.89
N ILE A 490 13.00 7.18 21.97
CA ILE A 490 12.74 8.20 20.96
C ILE A 490 13.80 8.14 19.85
N ILE A 491 13.36 7.98 18.61
CA ILE A 491 14.18 8.03 17.40
C ILE A 491 13.73 9.23 16.55
N GLY A 492 14.51 10.31 16.60
CA GLY A 492 14.27 11.54 15.87
C GLY A 492 14.26 12.78 16.75
N GLY A 493 13.76 13.89 16.20
CA GLY A 493 13.86 15.21 16.82
C GLY A 493 12.90 15.39 17.98
N GLY A 494 13.11 14.67 19.08
CA GLY A 494 12.50 15.03 20.35
C GLY A 494 12.92 16.45 20.73
N ARG A 495 11.97 17.37 20.84
CA ARG A 495 12.13 18.46 21.82
C ARG A 495 12.01 17.80 23.19
N ALA A 496 13.14 17.32 23.72
CA ALA A 496 13.40 17.48 25.14
C ALA A 496 14.03 18.86 25.30
N ASP A 497 13.61 19.61 26.31
CA ASP A 497 14.26 20.87 26.66
C ASP A 497 15.77 20.63 26.84
N GLY A 498 16.59 21.19 25.94
CA GLY A 498 18.05 21.16 26.01
C GLY A 498 18.71 19.86 25.52
N ASP A 499 19.39 19.98 24.39
CA ASP A 499 20.49 19.12 23.91
C ASP A 499 20.26 17.59 23.82
N ALA A 500 19.73 17.14 22.67
CA ALA A 500 20.28 15.98 21.94
C ALA A 500 19.65 15.86 20.54
N ALA A 501 20.49 15.76 19.50
CA ALA A 501 20.11 15.28 18.18
C ALA A 501 21.16 14.29 17.67
N LEU A 502 20.66 13.30 16.92
CA LEU A 502 21.34 12.25 16.16
C LEU A 502 21.78 11.02 16.97
N VAL A 503 21.22 9.88 16.62
CA VAL A 503 21.78 8.57 16.99
C VAL A 503 22.09 7.82 15.69
N GLU A 504 23.39 7.53 15.55
CA GLU A 504 23.97 6.53 14.66
C GLU A 504 23.38 5.13 14.92
N GLY A 505 23.61 4.22 13.97
CA GLY A 505 23.13 2.84 13.93
C GLY A 505 22.77 2.14 15.25
N ILE A 506 21.58 1.52 15.24
CA ILE A 506 21.09 0.42 16.09
C ILE A 506 22.13 -0.16 17.10
N GLY A 507 21.86 0.06 18.40
CA GLY A 507 22.56 -0.51 19.57
C GLY A 507 23.73 0.37 20.05
N THR A 508 23.83 0.83 21.30
CA THR A 508 23.65 0.13 22.59
C THR A 508 23.42 1.11 23.75
N LEU A 509 22.79 0.61 24.81
CA LEU A 509 22.97 0.91 26.25
C LEU A 509 23.71 2.20 26.67
N SER A 510 23.07 2.94 27.58
CA SER A 510 23.57 4.19 28.18
C SER A 510 25.00 4.07 28.77
N ILE A 511 25.89 4.96 28.31
CA ILE A 511 27.28 5.08 28.79
C ILE A 511 27.37 5.51 30.27
N SER A 512 26.29 6.05 30.88
CA SER A 512 26.31 6.48 32.29
C SER A 512 26.16 5.33 33.31
N GLU A 513 25.59 4.18 32.91
CA GLU A 513 25.51 3.00 33.79
C GLU A 513 26.79 2.17 33.80
N MET A 514 27.66 2.34 32.79
CA MET A 514 28.95 1.65 32.73
C MET A 514 30.04 2.40 33.52
N MET A 515 29.98 3.73 33.58
CA MET A 515 30.98 4.54 34.32
C MET A 515 30.79 4.57 35.85
N SER A 516 29.68 4.05 36.37
CA SER A 516 29.43 3.93 37.82
C SER A 516 29.69 2.52 38.38
N ARG A 517 29.89 1.50 37.52
CA ARG A 517 30.24 0.14 37.94
C ARG A 517 31.73 -0.17 37.90
N ASP A 518 32.55 0.62 37.21
CA ASP A 518 34.02 0.43 37.13
C ASP A 518 34.83 1.23 38.17
N LYS A 519 34.16 2.02 39.03
CA LYS A 519 34.80 2.71 40.17
C LYS A 519 34.61 2.01 41.52
N SER A 520 33.95 0.86 41.56
CA SER A 520 33.80 0.05 42.78
C SER A 520 34.67 -1.21 42.84
N GLU A 521 35.48 -1.53 41.81
CA GLU A 521 36.36 -2.71 41.82
C GLU A 521 37.87 -2.44 41.60
N SER A 522 38.31 -1.18 41.61
CA SER A 522 39.75 -0.81 41.58
C SER A 522 40.23 -0.06 42.82
N GLY A 523 39.47 -0.10 43.91
CA GLY A 523 39.79 0.53 45.20
C GLY A 523 39.98 -0.47 46.34
N ASN A 524 40.77 -1.54 46.15
CA ASN A 524 41.19 -2.37 47.29
C ASN A 524 42.44 -3.24 47.01
N ILE A 525 43.55 -2.66 46.56
CA ILE A 525 44.90 -3.21 46.85
C ILE A 525 45.84 -2.03 47.12
N ALA A 526 45.76 -1.48 48.33
CA ALA A 526 46.91 -0.87 48.96
C ALA A 526 47.73 -1.97 49.66
N ALA A 527 49.03 -1.71 49.80
CA ALA A 527 49.99 -2.35 50.69
C ALA A 527 50.82 -3.53 50.15
N GLY A 528 52.11 -3.26 49.90
CA GLY A 528 53.14 -4.29 49.79
C GLY A 528 54.51 -3.81 49.28
N ALA A 529 55.34 -3.29 50.20
CA ALA A 529 56.81 -3.18 50.14
C ALA A 529 57.42 -2.25 49.05
N GLY A 530 58.31 -1.30 49.34
CA GLY A 530 59.35 -1.27 50.38
C GLY A 530 60.62 -1.94 49.85
N GLY A 531 61.60 -1.16 49.39
CA GLY A 531 62.90 -1.64 48.90
C GLY A 531 63.57 -0.68 47.93
#